data_AF-A0A8X8GFA1-F1
#
_entry.id   AF-A0A8X8GFA1-F1
#
_cell.length_a   1.000
_cell.length_b   1.000
_cell.length_c   1.000
_cell.angle_alpha   90.00
_cell.angle_beta   90.00
_cell.angle_gamma   90.00
#
_symmetry.space_group_name_H-M   'P 1'
#
loop_
_entity.id
_entity.type
_entity.pdbx_description
1 polymer ?
#
loop_
_entity_poly.entity_id
_entity_poly.type
_entity_poly.pdbx_seq_one_letter_code
_entity_poly.pdbx_strand_id
1 'polypeptide(L)'
;ERSVLLGDTAHGVHPLAGLGVNLGFRDAEQLIAAITTAREHHDDWGEASVLRRYQSARRPDNLVTVLACGALSHLFSNRSRGLARLRDLGMLGTGVISPVKRFLIRQAMGL
;
A
#
# COMPACT_ATOMS: atom_id res chain seq x y z
N GLU A 1 8.53 20.66 -14.57
CA GLU A 1 7.09 20.32 -14.48
C GLU A 1 6.64 20.42 -13.03
N ARG A 2 5.41 20.90 -12.78
CA ARG A 2 4.80 21.07 -11.43
C ARG A 2 3.58 20.17 -11.30
N SER A 3 3.74 18.88 -11.57
CA SER A 3 2.66 17.91 -11.63
C SER A 3 3.03 16.65 -10.86
N VAL A 4 2.04 16.08 -10.16
CA VAL A 4 2.16 14.79 -9.46
C VAL A 4 0.99 13.89 -9.84
N LEU A 5 1.24 12.58 -9.84
CA LEU A 5 0.21 11.55 -9.97
C LEU A 5 -0.06 10.95 -8.60
N LEU A 6 -1.35 10.81 -8.27
CA LEU A 6 -1.86 10.27 -7.01
C LEU A 6 -2.79 9.10 -7.30
N GLY A 7 -2.77 8.06 -6.46
CA GLY A 7 -3.71 6.95 -6.54
C GLY A 7 -3.37 5.82 -7.53
N ASP A 8 -4.34 4.89 -7.67
CA ASP A 8 -4.20 3.59 -8.36
C ASP A 8 -4.01 3.70 -9.89
N THR A 9 -4.38 4.84 -10.48
CA THR A 9 -4.07 5.15 -11.89
C THR A 9 -2.57 5.27 -12.18
N ALA A 10 -1.72 5.34 -11.16
CA ALA A 10 -0.26 5.35 -11.33
C ALA A 10 0.42 3.96 -11.17
N HIS A 11 -0.27 2.92 -10.67
CA HIS A 11 0.40 1.68 -10.24
C HIS A 11 -0.25 0.35 -10.68
N GLY A 12 -1.34 0.37 -11.45
CA GLY A 12 -1.83 -0.84 -12.16
C GLY A 12 -2.17 -2.01 -11.23
N VAL A 13 -2.81 -1.74 -10.10
CA VAL A 13 -3.12 -2.78 -9.11
C VAL A 13 -4.41 -3.50 -9.51
N HIS A 14 -4.37 -4.83 -9.47
CA HIS A 14 -5.51 -5.70 -9.75
C HIS A 14 -6.68 -5.35 -8.81
N PRO A 15 -7.93 -5.19 -9.29
CA PRO A 15 -9.07 -4.73 -8.50
C PRO A 15 -9.52 -5.84 -7.55
N LEU A 16 -8.84 -5.98 -6.42
CA LEU A 16 -9.28 -6.78 -5.31
C LEU A 16 -9.52 -5.86 -4.12
N ALA A 17 -10.81 -5.67 -3.85
CA ALA A 17 -11.35 -5.13 -2.61
C ALA A 17 -11.01 -3.66 -2.31
N GLY A 18 -11.48 -2.68 -3.10
CA GLY A 18 -11.71 -1.30 -2.61
C GLY A 18 -10.50 -0.53 -2.05
N LEU A 19 -9.27 -1.02 -2.25
CA LEU A 19 -8.06 -0.45 -1.67
C LEU A 19 -7.61 0.84 -2.37
N GLY A 20 -8.04 1.07 -3.62
CA GLY A 20 -7.62 2.23 -4.41
C GLY A 20 -7.96 3.57 -3.75
N VAL A 21 -9.12 3.65 -3.07
CA VAL A 21 -9.52 4.86 -2.33
C VAL A 21 -8.65 5.08 -1.09
N ASN A 22 -8.39 4.04 -0.30
CA ASN A 22 -7.53 4.15 0.89
C ASN A 22 -6.08 4.47 0.52
N LEU A 23 -5.57 3.89 -0.58
CA LEU A 23 -4.28 4.24 -1.15
C LEU A 23 -4.27 5.71 -1.61
N GLY A 24 -5.34 6.19 -2.25
CA GLY A 24 -5.49 7.59 -2.63
C GLY A 24 -5.51 8.56 -1.44
N PHE A 25 -6.19 8.22 -0.34
CA PHE A 25 -6.23 9.07 0.86
C PHE A 25 -4.89 9.19 1.55
N ARG A 26 -4.15 8.09 1.68
CA ARG A 26 -2.76 8.14 2.18
C ARG A 26 -1.85 8.96 1.26
N ASP A 27 -2.24 9.15 0.00
CA ASP A 27 -1.41 9.78 -1.04
C ASP A 27 -1.54 11.28 -0.91
N ALA A 28 -2.80 11.71 -0.74
CA ALA A 28 -3.14 13.05 -0.33
C ALA A 28 -2.51 13.43 1.01
N GLU A 29 -2.58 12.57 2.04
CA GLU A 29 -1.99 12.84 3.36
C GLU A 29 -0.48 13.14 3.26
N GLN A 30 0.27 12.31 2.54
CA GLN A 30 1.71 12.52 2.39
C GLN A 30 2.07 13.70 1.48
N LEU A 31 1.27 13.96 0.44
CA LEU A 31 1.46 15.17 -0.37
C LEU A 31 1.21 16.43 0.47
N ILE A 32 0.18 16.44 1.31
CA ILE A 32 -0.11 17.53 2.24
C ILE A 32 1.06 17.73 3.20
N ALA A 33 1.62 16.66 3.77
CA ALA A 33 2.79 16.75 4.64
C ALA A 33 4.00 17.37 3.93
N ALA A 34 4.33 16.90 2.71
CA ALA A 34 5.44 17.42 1.93
C ALA A 34 5.28 18.91 1.57
N ILE A 35 4.07 19.32 1.17
CA ILE A 35 3.76 20.72 0.87
C ILE A 35 3.83 21.58 2.14
N THR A 36 3.31 21.08 3.26
CA THR A 36 3.31 21.80 4.54
C THR A 36 4.74 22.07 4.99
N THR A 37 5.59 21.04 4.99
CA THR A 37 7.02 21.18 5.30
C THR A 37 7.72 22.16 4.36
N ALA A 38 7.46 22.12 3.04
CA ALA A 38 8.05 23.07 2.11
C ALA A 38 7.62 24.52 2.43
N ARG A 39 6.35 24.74 2.75
CA ARG A 39 5.84 26.08 3.12
C ARG A 39 6.46 26.60 4.42
N GLU A 40 6.67 25.73 5.42
CA GLU A 40 7.34 26.08 6.68
C GLU A 40 8.79 26.52 6.48
N HIS A 41 9.48 25.95 5.49
CA HIS A 41 10.86 26.31 5.14
C HIS A 41 10.96 27.44 4.12
N HIS A 42 9.83 28.01 3.68
CA HIS A 42 9.75 28.98 2.58
C HIS A 42 10.28 28.45 1.22
N ASP A 43 10.30 27.13 1.05
CA ASP A 43 10.67 26.47 -0.20
C ASP A 43 9.52 26.55 -1.24
N ASP A 44 9.87 26.47 -2.52
CA ASP A 44 8.85 26.28 -3.56
C ASP A 44 8.30 24.85 -3.48
N TRP A 45 7.06 24.72 -3.02
CA TRP A 45 6.34 23.44 -2.91
C TRP A 45 6.11 22.73 -4.26
N GLY A 46 6.27 23.45 -5.38
CA GLY A 46 6.26 22.86 -6.73
C GLY A 46 7.64 22.43 -7.23
N GLU A 47 8.71 22.61 -6.44
CA GLU A 47 10.06 22.24 -6.82
C GLU A 47 10.21 20.71 -6.94
N ALA A 48 10.98 20.28 -7.93
CA ALA A 48 11.22 18.86 -8.17
C ALA A 48 11.85 18.12 -6.97
N SER A 49 12.62 18.81 -6.12
CA SER A 49 13.19 18.27 -4.88
C SER A 49 12.09 17.83 -3.89
N VAL A 50 11.11 18.70 -3.64
CA VAL A 50 9.95 18.46 -2.77
C VAL A 50 9.10 17.31 -3.33
N LEU A 51 8.78 17.35 -4.62
CA LEU A 51 7.95 16.32 -5.26
C LEU A 51 8.65 14.95 -5.33
N ARG A 52 9.97 14.91 -5.54
CA ARG A 52 10.77 13.67 -5.46
C ARG A 52 10.79 13.09 -4.06
N ARG A 53 10.86 13.94 -3.03
CA ARG A 53 10.87 13.49 -1.63
C ARG A 53 9.54 12.80 -1.29
N TYR A 54 8.41 13.38 -1.70
CA TYR A 54 7.10 12.73 -1.66
C TYR A 54 7.10 11.37 -2.39
N GLN A 55 7.55 11.32 -3.66
CA GLN A 55 7.58 10.08 -4.44
C GLN A 55 8.47 8.99 -3.81
N SER A 56 9.62 9.38 -3.25
CA SER A 56 10.59 8.45 -2.66
C SER A 56 10.09 7.79 -1.37
N ALA A 57 9.35 8.54 -0.54
CA ALA A 57 8.72 8.01 0.66
C ALA A 57 7.60 7.00 0.35
N ARG A 58 6.96 7.13 -0.82
CA ARG A 58 5.79 6.33 -1.23
C ARG A 58 6.11 4.99 -1.87
N ARG A 59 7.26 4.87 -2.55
CA ARG A 59 7.64 3.66 -3.29
C ARG A 59 7.67 2.38 -2.44
N PRO A 60 8.28 2.34 -1.23
CA PRO A 60 8.39 1.09 -0.49
C PRO A 60 7.05 0.62 0.12
N ASP A 61 6.27 1.52 0.74
CA ASP A 61 5.02 1.14 1.43
C ASP A 61 3.90 0.71 0.47
N ASN A 62 3.84 1.35 -0.70
CA ASN A 62 2.90 0.95 -1.75
C ASN A 62 3.25 -0.45 -2.28
N LEU A 63 4.54 -0.74 -2.49
CA LEU A 63 4.98 -2.00 -3.07
C LEU A 63 4.61 -3.18 -2.18
N VAL A 64 4.80 -3.07 -0.86
CA VAL A 64 4.48 -4.16 0.08
C VAL A 64 3.00 -4.47 0.08
N THR A 65 2.14 -3.45 0.16
CA THR A 65 0.69 -3.62 0.15
C THR A 65 0.22 -4.24 -1.16
N VAL A 66 0.70 -3.72 -2.29
CA VAL A 66 0.35 -4.22 -3.63
C VAL A 66 0.81 -5.68 -3.82
N LEU A 67 2.04 -6.01 -3.42
CA LEU A 67 2.56 -7.37 -3.49
C LEU A 67 1.79 -8.33 -2.58
N ALA A 68 1.45 -7.91 -1.37
CA ALA A 68 0.66 -8.72 -0.44
C ALA A 68 -0.73 -9.03 -1.01
N CYS A 69 -1.42 -8.01 -1.54
CA CYS A 69 -2.72 -8.18 -2.18
C CYS A 69 -2.63 -9.05 -3.44
N GLY A 70 -1.61 -8.86 -4.28
CA GLY A 70 -1.35 -9.69 -5.45
C GLY A 70 -1.07 -11.15 -5.08
N ALA A 71 -0.28 -11.38 -4.02
CA ALA A 71 0.03 -12.72 -3.53
C ALA A 71 -1.22 -13.43 -2.96
N LEU A 72 -2.03 -12.72 -2.18
CA LEU A 72 -3.30 -13.24 -1.66
C LEU A 72 -4.28 -13.53 -2.80
N SER A 73 -4.42 -12.60 -3.75
CA SER A 73 -5.20 -12.82 -4.98
C SER A 73 -4.80 -14.11 -5.67
N HIS A 74 -3.51 -14.28 -5.92
CA HIS A 74 -2.98 -15.44 -6.63
C HIS A 74 -3.20 -16.72 -5.83
N LEU A 75 -2.98 -16.69 -4.51
CA LEU A 75 -3.16 -17.84 -3.63
C LEU A 75 -4.63 -18.32 -3.59
N PHE A 76 -5.59 -17.39 -3.60
CA PHE A 76 -7.02 -17.72 -3.51
C PHE A 76 -7.70 -17.98 -4.88
N SER A 77 -7.18 -17.42 -5.97
CA SER A 77 -7.71 -17.63 -7.34
C SER A 77 -7.13 -18.86 -8.03
N ASN A 78 -5.94 -19.33 -7.61
CA ASN A 78 -5.26 -20.46 -8.23
C ASN A 78 -5.78 -21.80 -7.69
N ARG A 79 -6.09 -22.75 -8.60
CA ARG A 79 -6.66 -24.07 -8.28
C ARG A 79 -5.62 -25.18 -8.11
N SER A 80 -4.33 -24.87 -8.11
CA SER A 80 -3.29 -25.88 -7.96
C SER A 80 -3.34 -26.58 -6.59
N ARG A 81 -3.12 -27.90 -6.57
CA ARG A 81 -3.17 -28.71 -5.33
C ARG A 81 -2.14 -28.27 -4.28
N GLY A 82 -1.00 -27.73 -4.71
CA GLY A 82 0.05 -27.20 -3.83
C GLY A 82 -0.37 -25.91 -3.13
N LEU A 83 -0.90 -24.94 -3.88
CA LEU A 83 -1.39 -23.68 -3.31
C LEU A 83 -2.63 -23.87 -2.44
N ALA A 84 -3.51 -24.82 -2.79
CA ALA A 84 -4.63 -25.21 -1.95
C ALA A 84 -4.18 -25.68 -0.56
N ARG A 85 -3.18 -26.57 -0.49
CA ARG A 85 -2.62 -27.02 0.80
C ARG A 85 -1.96 -25.88 1.58
N LEU A 86 -1.24 -24.99 0.89
CA LEU A 86 -0.60 -23.83 1.52
C LEU A 86 -1.65 -22.88 2.13
N ARG A 87 -2.75 -22.63 1.40
CA ARG A 87 -3.90 -21.85 1.87
C ARG A 87 -4.56 -22.50 3.07
N ASP A 88 -4.82 -23.80 3.02
CA ASP A 88 -5.53 -24.52 4.08
C ASP A 88 -4.67 -24.59 5.37
N LEU A 89 -3.35 -24.80 5.24
CA LEU A 89 -2.39 -24.68 6.34
C LEU A 89 -2.31 -23.25 6.90
N GLY A 90 -2.31 -22.24 6.02
CA GLY A 90 -2.34 -20.83 6.43
C GLY A 90 -3.60 -20.48 7.22
N MET A 91 -4.77 -20.92 6.74
CA MET A 91 -6.07 -20.74 7.41
C MET A 91 -6.08 -21.40 8.80
N LEU A 92 -5.61 -22.64 8.91
CA LEU A 92 -5.44 -23.31 10.21
C LEU A 92 -4.49 -22.53 11.12
N GLY A 93 -3.38 -22.03 10.58
CA GLY A 93 -2.41 -21.20 11.29
C GLY A 93 -2.98 -19.89 11.81
N THR A 94 -3.89 -19.23 11.08
CA THR A 94 -4.53 -17.98 11.56
C THR A 94 -5.45 -18.19 12.76
N GLY A 95 -5.99 -19.39 12.94
CA GLY A 95 -6.79 -19.78 14.10
C GLY A 95 -5.95 -20.08 15.35
N VAL A 96 -4.71 -20.55 15.16
CA VAL A 96 -3.83 -21.02 16.26
C VAL A 96 -2.81 -19.94 16.65
N ILE A 97 -2.32 -19.15 15.71
CA ILE A 97 -1.24 -18.18 15.92
C ILE A 97 -1.81 -16.77 16.08
N SER A 98 -2.35 -16.50 17.28
CA SER A 98 -2.90 -15.20 17.69
C SER A 98 -2.05 -13.95 17.35
N PRO A 99 -0.70 -13.95 17.48
CA PRO A 99 0.10 -12.77 17.14
C PRO A 99 0.12 -12.47 15.63
N VAL A 100 0.08 -13.48 14.76
CA VAL A 100 0.01 -13.30 13.30
C VAL A 100 -1.32 -12.68 12.90
N LYS A 101 -2.42 -13.14 13.48
CA LYS A 101 -3.75 -12.55 13.27
C LYS A 101 -3.78 -11.07 13.70
N ARG A 102 -3.19 -10.72 14.84
CA ARG A 102 -3.12 -9.32 15.33
C ARG A 102 -2.21 -8.43 14.47
N PHE A 103 -1.16 -8.99 13.88
CA PHE A 103 -0.30 -8.27 12.94
C PHE A 103 -1.04 -7.96 11.64
N LEU A 104 -1.70 -8.96 11.06
CA LEU A 104 -2.48 -8.78 9.83
C LEU A 104 -3.64 -7.78 9.99
N ILE A 105 -4.33 -7.82 11.14
CA ILE A 105 -5.41 -6.86 11.44
C ILE A 105 -4.86 -5.44 11.58
N ARG A 106 -3.72 -5.23 12.25
CA ARG A 106 -3.08 -3.90 12.33
C ARG A 106 -2.68 -3.37 10.96
N GLN A 107 -2.05 -4.21 10.15
CA GLN A 107 -1.67 -3.85 8.78
C GLN A 107 -2.89 -3.49 7.93
N ALA A 108 -3.99 -4.24 8.03
CA ALA A 108 -5.24 -3.94 7.32
C ALA A 108 -5.90 -2.64 7.78
N MET A 109 -5.78 -2.28 9.06
CA MET A 109 -6.23 -1.00 9.60
C MET A 109 -5.28 0.15 9.28
N GLY A 110 -4.04 -0.12 8.87
CA GLY A 110 -3.04 0.91 8.59
C GLY A 110 -2.34 1.49 9.81
N LEU A 111 -2.31 0.74 10.91
CA LEU A 111 -1.57 1.06 12.14
C LEU A 111 -0.20 0.37 12.13
#